data_AF-A0AAV7EVT4-F1
#
_entry.id   AF-A0AAV7EVT4-F1
#
_cell.length_a   1.000
_cell.length_b   1.000
_cell.length_c   1.000
_cell.angle_alpha   90.00
_cell.angle_beta   90.00
_cell.angle_gamma   90.00
#
_symmetry.space_group_name_H-M   'P 1'
#
loop_
_entity.id
_entity.type
_entity.pdbx_description
1 polymer ?
#
loop_
_entity_poly.entity_id
_entity_poly.type
_entity_poly.pdbx_seq_one_letter_code
_entity_poly.pdbx_strand_id
1 'polypeptide(L)'
;MGKRKKRVIIAFANRAYAEEDGMLDIFVESFREGVDTEWLLPHLLLVAVDQTAFDRCNHHLLRGRIHCFKLVTEGVDFSGEQLFMSDAFIRMMWRRTLFLGDVLRRGYSFIFTDTDVMWLRNPFAQLGEEGDLQISCDRFNGRAWNTTNPINTGFYFARSSNKTISLFDMWYSERNNSVGMKEQDVLENMISSGILEELGVKVRYLDTRYFGGFCQSSRNLGDVITMHANCCQTISAKLIDLRTVLEDWKMLKASTSNTTLPFRWNQHNHCRMSWKIPVQQNTT
;
A
#
# COMPACT_ATOMS: atom_id res chain seq x y z
N MET A 1 33.78 -3.05 4.69
CA MET A 1 32.58 -2.43 5.28
C MET A 1 31.46 -2.42 4.25
N GLY A 2 30.42 -3.23 4.43
CA GLY A 2 29.28 -3.25 3.51
C GLY A 2 28.51 -1.93 3.57
N LYS A 3 28.18 -1.33 2.41
CA LYS A 3 27.31 -0.15 2.35
C LYS A 3 25.98 -0.48 3.07
N ARG A 4 25.61 0.33 4.07
CA ARG A 4 24.32 0.19 4.77
C ARG A 4 23.19 0.27 3.75
N LYS A 5 22.33 -0.77 3.67
CA LYS A 5 21.17 -0.78 2.77
C LYS A 5 20.21 0.32 3.20
N LYS A 6 20.11 1.40 2.41
CA LYS A 6 19.19 2.53 2.66
C LYS A 6 17.78 2.11 2.26
N ARG A 7 16.97 1.73 3.25
CA ARG A 7 15.58 1.33 3.07
C ARG A 7 14.66 2.18 3.93
N VAL A 8 13.48 2.50 3.41
CA VAL A 8 12.41 3.24 4.09
C VAL A 8 11.07 2.60 3.75
N ILE A 9 10.13 2.57 4.70
CA ILE A 9 8.74 2.21 4.43
C ILE A 9 7.98 3.53 4.27
N ILE A 10 7.18 3.66 3.23
CA ILE A 10 6.49 4.90 2.90
C ILE A 10 4.99 4.60 2.79
N ALA A 11 4.20 5.39 3.51
CA ALA A 11 2.75 5.40 3.39
C ALA A 11 2.27 6.84 3.19
N PHE A 12 1.13 7.02 2.54
CA PHE A 12 0.51 8.33 2.34
C PHE A 12 -0.80 8.38 3.10
N ALA A 13 -1.12 9.53 3.70
CA ALA A 13 -2.41 9.76 4.35
C ALA A 13 -2.92 11.16 4.06
N ASN A 14 -4.24 11.25 3.86
CA ASN A 14 -5.00 12.50 3.89
C ASN A 14 -5.90 12.53 5.13
N ARG A 15 -6.66 13.62 5.30
CA ARG A 15 -7.59 13.82 6.41
C ARG A 15 -8.54 12.64 6.62
N ALA A 16 -9.14 12.12 5.55
CA ALA A 16 -10.12 11.03 5.63
C ALA A 16 -9.52 9.73 6.18
N TYR A 17 -8.23 9.51 5.97
CA TYR A 17 -7.48 8.37 6.50
C TYR A 17 -6.86 8.63 7.88
N ALA A 18 -6.91 9.87 8.37
CA ALA A 18 -6.29 10.34 9.61
C ALA A 18 -7.30 10.74 10.69
N GLU A 19 -8.56 10.32 10.57
CA GLU A 19 -9.57 10.49 11.61
C GLU A 19 -9.21 9.71 12.89
N GLU A 20 -9.76 10.14 14.02
CA GLU A 20 -9.56 9.43 15.29
C GLU A 20 -10.23 8.07 15.30
N ASP A 21 -9.57 7.07 15.87
CA ASP A 21 -10.00 5.67 15.80
C ASP A 21 -10.16 5.19 14.33
N GLY A 22 -9.46 5.85 13.41
CA GLY A 22 -9.61 5.69 11.97
C GLY A 22 -8.59 4.75 11.34
N MET A 23 -8.42 4.89 10.02
CA MET A 23 -7.55 4.00 9.25
C MET A 23 -6.08 4.05 9.68
N LEU A 24 -5.55 5.25 9.95
CA LEU A 24 -4.17 5.40 10.42
C LEU A 24 -3.93 4.71 11.77
N ASP A 25 -4.92 4.75 12.68
CA ASP A 25 -4.82 4.13 13.99
C ASP A 25 -4.68 2.60 13.86
N ILE A 26 -5.57 1.95 13.09
CA ILE A 26 -5.51 0.50 12.87
C ILE A 26 -4.31 0.07 12.01
N PHE A 27 -3.86 0.91 11.08
CA PHE A 27 -2.64 0.69 10.30
C PHE A 27 -1.44 0.56 11.23
N VAL A 28 -1.22 1.54 12.12
CA VAL A 28 -0.13 1.53 13.10
C VAL A 28 -0.30 0.39 14.12
N GLU A 29 -1.53 0.11 14.55
CA GLU A 29 -1.82 -1.03 15.42
C GLU A 29 -1.41 -2.37 14.79
N SER A 30 -1.66 -2.54 13.48
CA SER A 30 -1.29 -3.77 12.78
C SER A 30 0.21 -4.08 12.89
N PHE A 31 1.09 -3.07 12.78
CA PHE A 31 2.53 -3.26 12.99
C PHE A 31 2.87 -3.72 14.41
N ARG A 32 2.15 -3.25 15.43
CA ARG A 32 2.39 -3.65 16.83
C ARG A 32 1.91 -5.07 17.10
N GLU A 33 0.82 -5.45 16.43
CA GLU A 33 0.21 -6.77 16.56
C GLU A 33 0.84 -7.82 15.64
N GLY A 34 1.54 -7.42 14.59
CA GLY A 34 2.21 -8.33 13.68
C GLY A 34 3.42 -9.03 14.31
N VAL A 35 3.83 -10.14 13.70
CA VAL A 35 5.02 -10.89 14.13
C VAL A 35 6.24 -10.29 13.46
N ASP A 36 7.16 -9.79 14.29
CA ASP A 36 8.42 -9.16 13.86
C ASP A 36 8.22 -7.91 12.98
N THR A 37 7.15 -7.14 13.25
CA THR A 37 6.81 -5.92 12.51
C THR A 37 6.95 -4.65 13.34
N GLU A 38 6.85 -4.70 14.67
CA GLU A 38 6.84 -3.50 15.51
C GLU A 38 8.12 -2.66 15.38
N TRP A 39 9.27 -3.31 15.21
CA TRP A 39 10.57 -2.65 15.01
C TRP A 39 10.67 -1.92 13.66
N LEU A 40 9.75 -2.16 12.72
CA LEU A 40 9.67 -1.48 11.44
C LEU A 40 9.06 -0.08 11.55
N LEU A 41 8.32 0.21 12.64
CA LEU A 41 7.66 1.50 12.82
C LEU A 41 8.65 2.69 12.75
N PRO A 42 9.81 2.68 13.42
CA PRO A 42 10.83 3.73 13.25
C PRO A 42 11.39 3.88 11.82
N HIS A 43 11.11 2.94 10.92
CA HIS A 43 11.49 3.00 9.51
C HIS A 43 10.34 3.44 8.59
N LEU A 44 9.15 3.69 9.16
CA LEU A 44 7.97 4.19 8.46
C LEU A 44 8.00 5.72 8.39
N LEU A 45 7.93 6.22 7.16
CA LEU A 45 7.70 7.61 6.80
C LEU A 45 6.25 7.76 6.32
N LEU A 46 5.40 8.39 7.13
CA LEU A 46 4.06 8.79 6.71
C LEU A 46 4.13 10.16 6.03
N VAL A 47 3.75 10.19 4.76
CA VAL A 47 3.64 11.40 3.95
C VAL A 47 2.21 11.91 4.06
N ALA A 48 2.02 13.01 4.79
CA ALA A 48 0.74 13.67 4.95
C ALA A 48 0.52 14.67 3.83
N VAL A 49 -0.61 14.56 3.11
CA VAL A 49 -0.93 15.45 1.97
C VAL A 49 -1.72 16.70 2.36
N ASP A 50 -2.15 16.79 3.62
CA ASP A 50 -2.83 17.94 4.21
C ASP A 50 -2.40 18.18 5.66
N GLN A 51 -2.84 19.32 6.22
CA GLN A 51 -2.48 19.72 7.59
C GLN A 51 -3.06 18.79 8.65
N THR A 52 -4.31 18.34 8.50
CA THR A 52 -4.97 17.48 9.49
C THR A 52 -4.27 16.12 9.60
N ALA A 53 -3.93 15.51 8.46
CA ALA A 53 -3.15 14.27 8.45
C ALA A 53 -1.75 14.46 9.05
N PHE A 54 -1.12 15.61 8.82
CA PHE A 54 0.20 15.91 9.37
C PHE A 54 0.16 16.07 10.90
N ASP A 55 -0.84 16.79 11.42
CA ASP A 55 -1.03 16.98 12.86
C ASP A 55 -1.36 15.65 13.55
N ARG A 56 -2.23 14.82 12.94
CA ARG A 56 -2.50 13.47 13.44
C ARG A 56 -1.24 12.62 13.45
N CYS A 57 -0.46 12.64 12.37
CA CYS A 57 0.82 11.95 12.33
C CYS A 57 1.75 12.40 13.46
N ASN A 58 1.88 13.72 13.67
CA ASN A 58 2.72 14.26 14.74
C ASN A 58 2.26 13.80 16.12
N HIS A 59 0.95 13.64 16.34
CA HIS A 59 0.42 13.04 17.58
C HIS A 59 0.90 11.59 17.76
N HIS A 60 0.97 10.79 16.70
CA HIS A 60 1.58 9.45 16.72
C HIS A 60 3.11 9.49 16.89
N LEU A 61 3.79 10.46 16.29
CA LEU A 61 5.23 10.71 16.45
C LEU A 61 5.57 11.06 17.90
N LEU A 62 4.74 11.86 18.59
CA LEU A 62 4.89 12.18 20.01
C LEU A 62 4.71 10.95 20.91
N ARG A 63 3.96 9.94 20.45
CA ARG A 63 3.89 8.60 21.07
C ARG A 63 5.01 7.65 20.59
N GLY A 64 5.94 8.17 19.80
CA GLY A 64 7.33 7.72 19.70
C GLY A 64 7.74 6.88 18.48
N ARG A 65 6.95 6.71 17.41
CA ARG A 65 7.24 5.58 16.50
C ARG A 65 7.08 5.70 14.99
N ILE A 66 6.66 6.83 14.40
CA ILE A 66 6.68 6.96 12.92
C ILE A 66 7.19 8.34 12.51
N HIS A 67 7.92 8.44 11.41
CA HIS A 67 8.37 9.73 10.86
C HIS A 67 7.25 10.37 10.05
N CYS A 68 7.06 11.69 10.21
CA CYS A 68 6.02 12.45 9.53
C CYS A 68 6.63 13.43 8.53
N PHE A 69 6.07 13.51 7.33
CA PHE A 69 6.47 14.48 6.33
C PHE A 69 5.24 15.14 5.72
N LYS A 70 5.12 16.47 5.85
CA LYS A 70 4.06 17.23 5.19
C LYS A 70 4.44 17.48 3.74
N LEU A 71 3.67 16.91 2.82
CA LEU A 71 3.83 17.15 1.40
C LEU A 71 3.16 18.47 1.01
N VAL A 72 3.97 19.52 0.88
CA VAL A 72 3.49 20.80 0.36
C VAL A 72 3.24 20.65 -1.15
N THR A 73 2.02 20.96 -1.57
CA THR A 73 1.67 21.11 -2.98
C THR A 73 1.30 22.57 -3.21
N GLU A 74 1.97 23.23 -4.16
CA GLU A 74 1.62 24.60 -4.52
C GLU A 74 0.27 24.58 -5.25
N GLY A 75 -0.74 25.27 -4.70
CA GLY A 75 -1.98 25.59 -5.40
C GLY A 75 -3.11 24.54 -5.38
N VAL A 76 -3.03 23.46 -4.57
CA VAL A 76 -4.14 22.50 -4.41
C VAL A 76 -4.31 22.11 -2.95
N ASP A 77 -5.52 22.29 -2.41
CA ASP A 77 -5.90 21.78 -1.09
C ASP A 77 -6.45 20.35 -1.22
N PHE A 78 -5.75 19.36 -0.65
CA PHE A 78 -6.14 17.95 -0.64
C PHE A 78 -6.86 17.53 0.65
N SER A 79 -7.28 18.48 1.49
CA SER A 79 -7.82 18.24 2.84
C SER A 79 -9.17 17.52 2.93
N GLY A 80 -9.85 17.21 1.83
CA GLY A 80 -11.12 16.45 1.80
C GLY A 80 -10.98 14.95 1.47
N GLU A 81 -12.04 14.16 1.71
CA GLU A 81 -12.16 12.80 1.16
C GLU A 81 -12.13 12.87 -0.37
N GLN A 82 -11.10 12.28 -0.97
CA GLN A 82 -10.98 12.25 -2.42
C GLN A 82 -11.69 11.00 -2.92
N LEU A 83 -12.91 11.19 -3.46
CA LEU A 83 -13.66 10.11 -4.09
C LEU A 83 -12.78 9.41 -5.13
N PHE A 84 -12.82 8.08 -5.11
CA PHE A 84 -12.09 7.23 -6.04
C PHE A 84 -12.36 7.69 -7.50
N MET A 85 -11.28 7.89 -8.26
CA MET A 85 -11.26 8.39 -9.65
C MET A 85 -11.60 9.89 -9.86
N SER A 86 -11.73 10.70 -8.81
CA SER A 86 -11.82 12.17 -8.97
C SER A 86 -10.52 12.77 -9.53
N ASP A 87 -10.59 13.94 -10.18
CA ASP A 87 -9.40 14.65 -10.70
C ASP A 87 -8.36 14.94 -9.60
N ALA A 88 -8.84 15.27 -8.40
CA ALA A 88 -7.99 15.50 -7.24
C ALA A 88 -7.35 14.20 -6.72
N PHE A 89 -8.08 13.07 -6.72
CA PHE A 89 -7.49 11.75 -6.46
C PHE A 89 -6.39 11.41 -7.47
N ILE A 90 -6.64 11.58 -8.77
CA ILE A 90 -5.68 11.29 -9.84
C ILE A 90 -4.43 12.16 -9.69
N ARG A 91 -4.57 13.48 -9.47
CA ARG A 91 -3.42 14.39 -9.22
C ARG A 91 -2.62 13.99 -7.99
N MET A 92 -3.29 13.59 -6.92
CA MET A 92 -2.64 13.11 -5.69
C MET A 92 -1.84 11.83 -5.93
N MET A 93 -2.37 10.86 -6.68
CA MET A 93 -1.65 9.64 -7.01
C MET A 93 -0.43 9.90 -7.89
N TRP A 94 -0.54 10.80 -8.88
CA TRP A 94 0.63 11.22 -9.66
C TRP A 94 1.68 11.92 -8.81
N ARG A 95 1.26 12.74 -7.85
CA ARG A 95 2.19 13.38 -6.91
C ARG A 95 2.90 12.35 -6.02
N ARG A 96 2.19 11.29 -5.61
CA ARG A 96 2.80 10.12 -4.94
C ARG A 96 3.87 9.48 -5.81
N THR A 97 3.58 9.20 -7.09
CA THR A 97 4.56 8.64 -8.03
C THR A 97 5.81 9.51 -8.15
N LEU A 98 5.66 10.84 -8.27
CA LEU A 98 6.79 11.76 -8.29
C LEU A 98 7.64 11.71 -7.02
N PHE A 99 7.00 11.76 -5.85
CA PHE A 99 7.69 11.70 -4.56
C PHE A 99 8.50 10.41 -4.41
N LEU A 100 7.92 9.26 -4.82
CA LEU A 100 8.60 7.97 -4.76
C LEU A 100 9.77 7.89 -5.75
N GLY A 101 9.65 8.52 -6.93
CA GLY A 101 10.77 8.72 -7.86
C GLY A 101 11.91 9.54 -7.22
N ASP A 102 11.60 10.62 -6.52
CA ASP A 102 12.59 11.44 -5.80
C ASP A 102 13.32 10.64 -4.71
N VAL A 103 12.63 9.76 -4.00
CA VAL A 103 13.23 8.86 -2.99
C VAL A 103 14.25 7.92 -3.64
N LEU A 104 13.94 7.35 -4.80
CA LEU A 104 14.87 6.51 -5.55
C LEU A 104 16.09 7.30 -6.01
N ARG A 105 15.90 8.53 -6.52
CA ARG A 105 17.00 9.43 -6.94
C ARG A 105 17.93 9.82 -5.78
N ARG A 106 17.42 9.86 -4.55
CA ARG A 106 18.22 10.06 -3.33
C ARG A 106 18.97 8.80 -2.86
N GLY A 107 18.83 7.68 -3.57
CA GLY A 107 19.52 6.43 -3.31
C GLY A 107 18.84 5.54 -2.26
N TYR A 108 17.57 5.78 -1.94
CA TYR A 108 16.80 4.95 -1.02
C TYR A 108 15.96 3.93 -1.80
N SER A 109 16.12 2.65 -1.46
CA SER A 109 15.11 1.65 -1.82
C SER A 109 13.93 1.81 -0.85
N PHE A 110 12.72 1.45 -1.26
CA PHE A 110 11.56 1.62 -0.39
C PHE A 110 10.56 0.47 -0.48
N ILE A 111 9.77 0.30 0.58
CA ILE A 111 8.47 -0.36 0.50
C ILE A 111 7.42 0.74 0.49
N PHE A 112 6.56 0.76 -0.52
CA PHE A 112 5.35 1.55 -0.50
C PHE A 112 4.21 0.68 0.01
N THR A 113 3.36 1.25 0.87
CA THR A 113 2.17 0.61 1.40
C THR A 113 1.06 1.64 1.52
N ASP A 114 -0.14 1.31 1.05
CA ASP A 114 -1.34 2.06 1.39
C ASP A 114 -1.65 1.85 2.89
N THR A 115 -2.34 2.81 3.50
CA THR A 115 -2.70 2.78 4.93
C THR A 115 -3.79 1.76 5.25
N ASP A 116 -4.49 1.22 4.26
CA ASP A 116 -5.47 0.14 4.39
C ASP A 116 -4.87 -1.25 4.13
N VAL A 117 -3.55 -1.38 4.29
CA VAL A 117 -2.80 -2.64 4.30
C VAL A 117 -2.37 -2.98 5.71
N MET A 118 -2.84 -4.09 6.25
CA MET A 118 -2.42 -4.60 7.57
C MET A 118 -1.07 -5.32 7.46
N TRP A 119 -0.17 -5.01 8.39
CA TRP A 119 1.17 -5.61 8.48
C TRP A 119 1.18 -6.71 9.53
N LEU A 120 0.97 -7.95 9.10
CA LEU A 120 0.80 -9.10 10.00
C LEU A 120 2.11 -9.85 10.27
N ARG A 121 3.06 -9.82 9.32
CA ARG A 121 4.42 -10.36 9.52
C ARG A 121 5.47 -9.51 8.81
N ASN A 122 6.72 -9.68 9.21
CA ASN A 122 7.86 -9.07 8.54
C ASN A 122 7.93 -9.49 7.05
N PRO A 123 7.83 -8.55 6.09
CA PRO A 123 7.82 -8.90 4.66
C PRO A 123 9.21 -9.23 4.11
N PHE A 124 10.30 -8.87 4.79
CA PHE A 124 11.65 -9.06 4.27
C PHE A 124 12.05 -10.52 4.09
N ALA A 125 11.36 -11.46 4.75
CA ALA A 125 11.55 -12.89 4.52
C ALA A 125 11.10 -13.33 3.12
N GLN A 126 10.11 -12.65 2.53
CA GLN A 126 9.59 -12.97 1.20
C GLN A 126 10.01 -11.96 0.12
N LEU A 127 10.48 -10.76 0.49
CA LEU A 127 11.03 -9.79 -0.45
C LEU A 127 12.48 -10.15 -0.81
N GLY A 128 12.69 -10.64 -2.03
CA GLY A 128 13.99 -11.17 -2.48
C GLY A 128 14.96 -10.10 -3.00
N GLU A 129 16.20 -10.50 -3.28
CA GLU A 129 17.21 -9.62 -3.91
C GLU A 129 17.12 -9.57 -5.43
N GLU A 130 16.33 -10.46 -6.06
CA GLU A 130 16.36 -10.66 -7.51
C GLU A 130 15.47 -9.70 -8.32
N GLY A 131 14.39 -9.18 -7.73
CA GLY A 131 13.44 -8.27 -8.42
C GLY A 131 13.72 -6.80 -8.12
N ASP A 132 13.82 -5.96 -9.14
CA ASP A 132 13.99 -4.49 -9.05
C ASP A 132 12.72 -3.80 -8.53
N LEU A 133 11.57 -4.32 -8.95
CA LEU A 133 10.25 -3.98 -8.43
C LEU A 133 9.56 -5.29 -8.01
N GLN A 134 9.01 -5.33 -6.80
CA GLN A 134 8.25 -6.47 -6.31
C GLN A 134 6.89 -5.98 -5.86
N ILE A 135 5.85 -6.26 -6.65
CA ILE A 135 4.56 -5.59 -6.57
C ILE A 135 3.42 -6.56 -6.28
N SER A 136 2.49 -6.13 -5.42
CA SER A 136 1.27 -6.89 -5.13
C SER A 136 0.38 -7.03 -6.37
N CYS A 137 -0.55 -7.97 -6.33
CA CYS A 137 -1.54 -8.19 -7.38
C CYS A 137 -2.90 -8.49 -6.77
N ASP A 138 -3.97 -8.12 -7.47
CA ASP A 138 -5.34 -8.40 -7.00
C ASP A 138 -5.68 -9.89 -7.09
N ARG A 139 -5.07 -10.59 -8.06
CA ARG A 139 -5.12 -12.04 -8.21
C ARG A 139 -3.79 -12.59 -8.69
N PHE A 140 -3.26 -13.59 -7.99
CA PHE A 140 -2.03 -14.25 -8.40
C PHE A 140 -2.31 -15.41 -9.36
N ASN A 141 -1.66 -15.40 -10.53
CA ASN A 141 -1.82 -16.44 -11.56
C ASN A 141 -0.94 -17.69 -11.34
N GLY A 142 -0.16 -17.73 -10.25
CA GLY A 142 0.76 -18.82 -9.92
C GLY A 142 2.17 -18.66 -10.51
N ARG A 143 2.45 -17.59 -11.27
CA ARG A 143 3.75 -17.34 -11.92
C ARG A 143 4.27 -15.95 -11.56
N ALA A 144 5.23 -15.90 -10.64
CA ALA A 144 5.77 -14.66 -10.05
C ALA A 144 6.52 -13.73 -11.04
N TRP A 145 6.83 -14.18 -12.25
CA TRP A 145 7.55 -13.39 -13.27
C TRP A 145 6.72 -13.16 -14.53
N ASN A 146 5.42 -13.44 -14.46
CA ASN A 146 4.51 -13.30 -15.60
C ASN A 146 3.81 -11.93 -15.55
N THR A 147 3.93 -11.17 -16.64
CA THR A 147 3.38 -9.81 -16.74
C THR A 147 1.86 -9.73 -16.80
N THR A 148 1.16 -10.85 -16.96
CA THR A 148 -0.32 -10.90 -16.97
C THR A 148 -0.96 -10.90 -15.58
N ASN A 149 -0.17 -10.88 -14.50
CA ASN A 149 -0.72 -10.67 -13.16
C ASN A 149 -1.28 -9.24 -13.05
N PRO A 150 -2.55 -9.06 -12.65
CA PRO A 150 -3.15 -7.74 -12.46
C PRO A 150 -2.50 -7.04 -11.26
N ILE A 151 -1.61 -6.09 -11.51
CA ILE A 151 -0.86 -5.41 -10.45
C ILE A 151 -1.82 -4.68 -9.50
N ASN A 152 -1.33 -4.47 -8.28
CA ASN A 152 -1.94 -3.59 -7.32
C ASN A 152 -0.83 -2.71 -6.73
N THR A 153 -0.98 -1.39 -6.86
CA THR A 153 0.01 -0.41 -6.38
C THR A 153 -0.10 -0.09 -4.90
N GLY A 154 -0.96 -0.79 -4.14
CA GLY A 154 -1.13 -0.59 -2.71
C GLY A 154 -0.05 -1.24 -1.85
N PHE A 155 0.73 -2.18 -2.37
CA PHE A 155 1.95 -2.65 -1.72
C PHE A 155 3.02 -3.04 -2.73
N TYR A 156 4.21 -2.46 -2.62
CA TYR A 156 5.35 -2.89 -3.42
C TYR A 156 6.70 -2.48 -2.83
N PHE A 157 7.74 -3.27 -3.13
CA PHE A 157 9.13 -2.92 -2.88
C PHE A 157 9.81 -2.46 -4.17
N ALA A 158 10.46 -1.30 -4.13
CA ALA A 158 11.27 -0.78 -5.23
C ALA A 158 12.74 -0.63 -4.80
N ARG A 159 13.65 -1.23 -5.56
CA ARG A 159 15.09 -1.06 -5.38
C ARG A 159 15.55 0.23 -6.06
N SER A 160 16.35 1.02 -5.36
CA SER A 160 17.01 2.17 -5.97
C SER A 160 18.08 1.70 -6.96
N SER A 161 17.87 2.00 -8.23
CA SER A 161 18.77 1.74 -9.35
C SER A 161 18.45 2.72 -10.48
N ASN A 162 19.39 2.92 -11.42
CA ASN A 162 19.13 3.77 -12.59
C ASN A 162 17.90 3.30 -13.38
N LYS A 163 17.71 1.98 -13.52
CA LYS A 163 16.59 1.39 -14.25
C LYS A 163 15.24 1.67 -13.58
N THR A 164 15.19 1.51 -12.27
CA THR A 164 13.96 1.78 -11.49
C THR A 164 13.66 3.28 -11.45
N ILE A 165 14.68 4.14 -11.40
CA ILE A 165 14.51 5.59 -11.52
C ILE A 165 13.91 5.94 -12.89
N SER A 166 14.47 5.40 -13.98
CA SER A 166 13.95 5.60 -15.34
C SER A 166 12.49 5.15 -15.47
N LEU A 167 12.13 4.00 -14.89
CA LEU A 167 10.74 3.53 -14.87
C LEU A 167 9.81 4.54 -14.19
N PHE A 168 10.18 5.05 -13.01
CA PHE A 168 9.36 6.03 -12.28
C PHE A 168 9.27 7.39 -13.00
N ASP A 169 10.36 7.84 -13.62
CA ASP A 169 10.36 9.10 -14.38
C ASP A 169 9.47 9.00 -15.63
N MET A 170 9.55 7.88 -16.37
CA MET A 170 8.65 7.62 -17.51
C MET A 170 7.20 7.42 -17.08
N TRP A 171 6.99 6.73 -15.96
CA TRP A 171 5.65 6.56 -15.41
C TRP A 171 5.02 7.91 -15.07
N TYR A 172 5.74 8.78 -14.38
CA TYR A 172 5.26 10.11 -14.05
C TYR A 172 5.09 11.05 -15.26
N SER A 173 5.86 10.86 -16.35
CA SER A 173 5.68 11.67 -17.56
C SER A 173 4.35 11.42 -18.26
N GLU A 174 3.78 10.23 -18.12
CA GLU A 174 2.50 9.86 -18.76
C GLU A 174 1.27 10.55 -18.14
N ARG A 175 1.41 11.25 -17.01
CA ARG A 175 0.30 11.91 -16.31
C ARG A 175 -0.54 12.85 -17.19
N ASN A 176 0.09 13.50 -18.17
CA ASN A 176 -0.57 14.45 -19.08
C ASN A 176 -1.18 13.77 -20.31
N ASN A 177 -0.79 12.52 -20.58
CA ASN A 177 -1.25 11.74 -21.73
C ASN A 177 -2.32 10.69 -21.36
N SER A 178 -2.62 10.55 -20.06
CA SER A 178 -3.43 9.46 -19.50
C SER A 178 -4.73 9.97 -18.88
N VAL A 179 -5.53 10.72 -19.66
CA VAL A 179 -6.78 11.33 -19.17
C VAL A 179 -7.75 10.23 -18.68
N GLY A 180 -8.26 10.39 -17.47
CA GLY A 180 -9.22 9.46 -16.86
C GLY A 180 -8.62 8.15 -16.33
N MET A 181 -7.30 7.98 -16.38
CA MET A 181 -6.61 6.81 -15.85
C MET A 181 -5.87 7.16 -14.55
N LYS A 182 -5.91 6.25 -13.56
CA LYS A 182 -5.03 6.34 -12.40
C LYS A 182 -3.64 5.79 -12.76
N GLU A 183 -2.65 6.12 -11.95
CA GLU A 183 -1.26 5.75 -12.16
C GLU A 183 -1.07 4.23 -12.27
N GLN A 184 -1.82 3.42 -11.53
CA GLN A 184 -1.78 1.96 -11.66
C GLN A 184 -2.15 1.51 -13.09
N ASP A 185 -3.26 2.02 -13.64
CA ASP A 185 -3.73 1.61 -14.96
C ASP A 185 -2.70 1.99 -16.05
N VAL A 186 -2.03 3.13 -15.87
CA VAL A 186 -0.94 3.55 -16.76
C VAL A 186 0.27 2.64 -16.65
N LEU A 187 0.66 2.24 -15.44
CA LEU A 187 1.76 1.29 -15.25
C LEU A 187 1.43 -0.07 -15.90
N GLU A 188 0.18 -0.55 -15.77
CA GLU A 188 -0.30 -1.76 -16.45
C GLU A 188 -0.16 -1.65 -17.98
N ASN A 189 -0.56 -0.52 -18.56
CA ASN A 189 -0.44 -0.27 -19.99
C ASN A 189 1.03 -0.19 -20.45
N MET A 190 1.89 0.47 -19.68
CA MET A 190 3.32 0.56 -19.98
C MET A 190 3.98 -0.83 -19.92
N ILE A 191 3.66 -1.64 -18.90
CA ILE A 191 4.13 -3.02 -18.78
C ILE A 191 3.66 -3.86 -19.97
N SER A 192 2.39 -3.74 -20.35
CA SER A 192 1.82 -4.47 -21.49
C SER A 192 2.45 -4.06 -22.82
N SER A 193 3.00 -2.85 -22.89
CA SER A 193 3.67 -2.28 -24.05
C SER A 193 5.19 -2.55 -24.08
N GLY A 194 5.72 -3.33 -23.13
CA GLY A 194 7.11 -3.80 -23.13
C GLY A 194 8.13 -2.88 -22.45
N ILE A 195 7.69 -1.94 -21.60
CA ILE A 195 8.61 -1.01 -20.92
C ILE A 195 9.63 -1.72 -20.03
N LEU A 196 9.28 -2.89 -19.48
CA LEU A 196 10.14 -3.63 -18.56
C LEU A 196 11.34 -4.21 -19.29
N GLU A 197 11.13 -4.75 -20.50
CA GLU A 197 12.17 -5.25 -21.39
C GLU A 197 13.06 -4.09 -21.88
N GLU A 198 12.44 -2.97 -22.28
CA GLU A 198 13.16 -1.77 -22.76
C GLU A 198 14.14 -1.24 -21.70
N LEU A 199 13.69 -1.11 -20.45
CA LEU A 199 14.50 -0.63 -19.34
C LEU A 199 15.34 -1.72 -18.66
N GLY A 200 15.11 -2.99 -19.02
CA GLY A 200 15.69 -4.16 -18.38
C GLY A 200 15.39 -4.26 -16.88
N VAL A 201 14.19 -3.83 -16.46
CA VAL A 201 13.68 -3.86 -15.08
C VAL A 201 13.07 -5.23 -14.79
N LYS A 202 13.54 -5.89 -13.73
CA LYS A 202 12.96 -7.19 -13.30
C LYS A 202 11.81 -6.96 -12.34
N VAL A 203 10.58 -7.30 -12.76
CA VAL A 203 9.38 -7.23 -11.92
C VAL A 203 9.01 -8.60 -11.38
N ARG A 204 8.88 -8.72 -10.06
CA ARG A 204 8.31 -9.89 -9.40
C ARG A 204 6.92 -9.59 -8.87
N TYR A 205 5.94 -10.40 -9.23
CA TYR A 205 4.58 -10.31 -8.74
C TYR A 205 4.46 -11.12 -7.44
N LEU A 206 3.92 -10.49 -6.40
CA LEU A 206 3.84 -11.06 -5.07
C LEU A 206 2.64 -12.01 -4.96
N ASP A 207 2.89 -13.23 -4.48
CA ASP A 207 1.85 -14.24 -4.29
C ASP A 207 0.86 -13.82 -3.19
N THR A 208 -0.43 -13.81 -3.55
CA THR A 208 -1.56 -13.48 -2.66
C THR A 208 -1.71 -14.41 -1.45
N ARG A 209 -1.01 -15.55 -1.43
CA ARG A 209 -0.87 -16.38 -0.24
C ARG A 209 -0.20 -15.61 0.91
N TYR A 210 0.83 -14.82 0.60
CA TYR A 210 1.60 -14.05 1.56
C TYR A 210 1.18 -12.57 1.57
N PHE A 211 1.00 -11.97 0.40
CA PHE A 211 0.62 -10.56 0.22
C PHE A 211 -0.83 -10.50 -0.25
N GLY A 212 -1.75 -10.87 0.64
CA GLY A 212 -3.16 -11.05 0.31
C GLY A 212 -3.95 -9.75 0.31
N GLY A 213 -5.18 -9.86 -0.14
CA GLY A 213 -6.18 -8.81 -0.01
C GLY A 213 -7.60 -9.36 -0.06
N PHE A 214 -8.61 -8.50 0.03
CA PHE A 214 -10.00 -8.93 -0.05
C PHE A 214 -10.40 -9.43 -1.44
N CYS A 215 -9.69 -9.02 -2.51
CA CYS A 215 -9.86 -9.60 -3.85
C CYS A 215 -9.51 -11.10 -3.90
N GLN A 216 -8.48 -11.51 -3.16
CA GLN A 216 -8.03 -12.89 -3.03
C GLN A 216 -7.37 -13.11 -1.67
N SER A 217 -8.18 -13.51 -0.68
CA SER A 217 -7.69 -13.77 0.67
C SER A 217 -7.08 -15.17 0.78
N SER A 218 -5.90 -15.26 1.39
CA SER A 218 -5.26 -16.55 1.67
C SER A 218 -6.14 -17.41 2.59
N ARG A 219 -6.19 -18.71 2.32
CA ARG A 219 -6.84 -19.71 3.19
C ARG A 219 -5.95 -20.14 4.36
N ASN A 220 -4.65 -19.88 4.28
CA ASN A 220 -3.71 -20.19 5.35
C ASN A 220 -3.29 -18.89 6.04
N LEU A 221 -4.00 -18.53 7.10
CA LEU A 221 -3.76 -17.33 7.90
C LEU A 221 -2.33 -17.30 8.48
N GLY A 222 -1.77 -18.49 8.76
CA GLY A 222 -0.42 -18.62 9.31
C GLY A 222 0.68 -18.04 8.43
N ASP A 223 0.46 -18.01 7.10
CA ASP A 223 1.46 -17.55 6.14
C ASP A 223 1.33 -16.08 5.76
N VAL A 224 0.21 -15.43 6.12
CA VAL A 224 -0.09 -14.08 5.63
C VAL A 224 0.88 -13.06 6.23
N ILE A 225 1.49 -12.26 5.34
CA ILE A 225 2.41 -11.18 5.67
C ILE A 225 1.68 -9.85 5.67
N THR A 226 0.89 -9.59 4.63
CA THR A 226 0.05 -8.39 4.54
C THR A 226 -1.37 -8.74 4.12
N MET A 227 -2.33 -7.92 4.56
CA MET A 227 -3.72 -7.99 4.10
C MET A 227 -4.18 -6.60 3.65
N HIS A 228 -4.41 -6.43 2.36
CA HIS A 228 -4.92 -5.18 1.77
C HIS A 228 -6.45 -5.20 1.68
N ALA A 229 -7.14 -4.14 2.12
CA ALA A 229 -8.55 -3.90 1.81
C ALA A 229 -8.79 -3.46 0.35
N ASN A 230 -8.17 -4.13 -0.63
CA ASN A 230 -8.47 -3.97 -2.05
C ASN A 230 -9.87 -4.54 -2.38
N CYS A 231 -10.39 -4.29 -3.59
CA CYS A 231 -11.78 -4.64 -3.93
C CYS A 231 -12.83 -4.09 -2.93
N CYS A 232 -12.58 -2.91 -2.38
CA CYS A 232 -13.45 -2.24 -1.42
C CYS A 232 -13.56 -0.75 -1.75
N GLN A 233 -14.77 -0.21 -1.72
CA GLN A 233 -15.04 1.12 -2.27
C GLN A 233 -14.94 2.25 -1.22
N THR A 234 -15.47 2.05 -0.01
CA THR A 234 -15.62 3.13 0.99
C THR A 234 -14.68 2.94 2.18
N ILE A 235 -14.18 4.04 2.75
CA ILE A 235 -13.31 4.01 3.95
C ILE A 235 -14.03 3.35 5.14
N SER A 236 -15.31 3.62 5.32
CA SER A 236 -16.12 3.02 6.40
C SER A 236 -16.19 1.50 6.29
N ALA A 237 -16.40 0.96 5.08
CA ALA A 237 -16.42 -0.49 4.85
C ALA A 237 -15.03 -1.11 5.08
N LYS A 238 -13.98 -0.45 4.58
CA LYS A 238 -12.59 -0.87 4.80
C LYS A 238 -12.29 -0.96 6.30
N LEU A 239 -12.64 0.07 7.07
CA LEU A 239 -12.34 0.14 8.50
C LEU A 239 -13.01 -1.00 9.28
N ILE A 240 -14.29 -1.30 9.00
CA ILE A 240 -15.01 -2.39 9.69
C ILE A 240 -14.38 -3.75 9.39
N ASP A 241 -14.16 -4.07 8.11
CA ASP A 241 -13.61 -5.38 7.74
C ASP A 241 -12.14 -5.52 8.17
N LEU A 242 -11.34 -4.44 8.15
CA LEU A 242 -9.96 -4.47 8.63
C LEU A 242 -9.84 -4.61 10.15
N ARG A 243 -10.74 -4.02 10.93
CA ARG A 243 -10.82 -4.29 12.38
C ARG A 243 -11.09 -5.77 12.64
N THR A 244 -12.00 -6.35 11.88
CA THR A 244 -12.31 -7.79 11.95
C THR A 244 -11.08 -8.64 11.59
N VAL A 245 -10.31 -8.26 10.55
CA VAL A 245 -9.04 -8.92 10.21
C VAL A 245 -8.06 -8.89 11.38
N LEU A 246 -7.96 -7.76 12.09
CA LEU A 246 -7.04 -7.63 13.21
C LEU A 246 -7.49 -8.45 14.44
N GLU A 247 -8.80 -8.56 14.67
CA GLU A 247 -9.38 -9.47 15.68
C GLU A 247 -9.08 -10.94 15.36
N ASP A 248 -9.32 -11.36 14.11
CA ASP A 248 -8.99 -12.71 13.63
C ASP A 248 -7.50 -13.03 13.84
N TRP A 249 -6.64 -12.06 13.54
CA TRP A 249 -5.20 -12.17 13.73
C TRP A 249 -4.81 -12.32 15.21
N LYS A 250 -5.39 -11.50 16.10
CA LYS A 250 -5.16 -11.60 17.55
C LYS A 250 -5.62 -12.95 18.10
N MET A 251 -6.77 -13.45 17.65
CA MET A 251 -7.28 -14.77 18.01
C MET A 251 -6.33 -15.89 17.56
N LEU A 252 -5.84 -15.84 16.32
CA LEU A 252 -4.86 -16.80 15.81
C LEU A 252 -3.58 -16.83 16.64
N LYS A 253 -3.03 -15.65 16.99
CA LYS A 253 -1.83 -15.56 17.83
C LYS A 253 -2.06 -16.12 19.24
N ALA A 254 -3.27 -15.99 19.78
CA ALA A 254 -3.61 -16.58 21.08
C ALA A 254 -3.78 -18.12 20.99
N SER A 255 -4.34 -18.62 19.88
CA SER A 255 -4.68 -20.03 19.68
C SER A 255 -3.50 -20.93 19.30
N THR A 256 -2.39 -20.38 18.81
CA THR A 256 -1.14 -21.13 18.56
C THR A 256 -0.59 -21.83 19.81
N SER A 257 -1.23 -21.64 20.96
CA SER A 257 -0.98 -22.33 22.21
C SER A 257 -1.69 -23.69 22.38
N ASN A 258 -2.77 -24.04 21.64
CA ASN A 258 -3.46 -25.34 21.85
C ASN A 258 -4.61 -25.78 20.88
N THR A 259 -4.80 -25.24 19.67
CA THR A 259 -5.91 -25.72 18.78
C THR A 259 -5.53 -25.86 17.29
N THR A 260 -5.91 -27.00 16.71
CA THR A 260 -5.69 -27.42 15.31
C THR A 260 -6.90 -27.15 14.39
N LEU A 261 -7.78 -26.19 14.75
CA LEU A 261 -8.84 -25.80 13.83
C LEU A 261 -8.28 -24.87 12.74
N PRO A 262 -8.67 -25.06 11.47
CA PRO A 262 -8.25 -24.16 10.40
C PRO A 262 -8.90 -22.80 10.61
N PHE A 263 -8.14 -21.86 11.19
CA PHE A 263 -8.53 -20.45 11.25
C PHE A 263 -8.74 -19.93 9.84
N ARG A 264 -9.90 -19.30 9.62
CA ARG A 264 -10.26 -18.64 8.35
C ARG A 264 -10.62 -17.20 8.67
N TRP A 265 -10.34 -16.32 7.72
CA TRP A 265 -10.81 -14.95 7.78
C TRP A 265 -12.34 -14.93 7.86
N ASN A 266 -12.87 -14.06 8.71
CA ASN A 266 -14.23 -13.61 8.58
C ASN A 266 -14.48 -13.05 7.17
N GLN A 267 -15.73 -13.15 6.72
CA GLN A 267 -16.06 -12.65 5.39
C GLN A 267 -16.08 -11.12 5.39
N HIS A 268 -15.34 -10.51 4.47
CA HIS A 268 -15.25 -9.06 4.24
C HIS A 268 -16.55 -8.52 3.60
N ASN A 269 -17.67 -8.67 4.32
CA ASN A 269 -19.01 -8.42 3.80
C ASN A 269 -19.29 -6.94 3.62
N HIS A 270 -18.75 -6.07 4.48
CA HIS A 270 -18.97 -4.63 4.34
C HIS A 270 -18.32 -4.12 3.05
N CYS A 271 -17.11 -4.57 2.74
CA CYS A 271 -16.43 -4.25 1.50
C CYS A 271 -17.15 -4.80 0.27
N ARG A 272 -17.66 -6.04 0.33
CA ARG A 272 -18.51 -6.58 -0.76
C ARG A 272 -19.78 -5.77 -0.97
N MET A 273 -20.41 -5.30 0.11
CA MET A 273 -21.63 -4.50 0.04
C MET A 273 -21.38 -3.05 -0.37
N SER A 274 -20.17 -2.51 -0.17
CA SER A 274 -19.83 -1.13 -0.52
C SER A 274 -20.08 -0.82 -2.01
N TRP A 275 -19.85 -1.80 -2.90
CA TRP A 275 -20.09 -1.71 -4.34
C TRP A 275 -21.57 -1.56 -4.75
N LYS A 276 -22.51 -1.80 -3.83
CA LYS A 276 -23.95 -1.62 -4.06
C LYS A 276 -24.43 -0.21 -3.73
N ILE A 277 -23.59 0.60 -3.10
CA ILE A 277 -23.91 1.98 -2.73
C ILE A 277 -23.60 2.85 -3.95
N PRO A 278 -24.58 3.58 -4.52
CA PRO A 278 -24.30 4.54 -5.58
C PRO A 278 -23.32 5.59 -5.04
N VAL A 279 -22.25 5.87 -5.79
CA VAL A 279 -21.37 7.00 -5.47
C VAL A 279 -22.21 8.26 -5.58
N GLN A 280 -22.54 8.90 -4.45
CA GLN A 280 -23.18 10.21 -4.47
C GLN A 280 -22.19 11.20 -5.07
N GLN A 281 -22.40 11.57 -6.33
CA GLN A 281 -21.76 12.74 -6.91
C GLN A 281 -22.37 13.96 -6.23
N ASN A 282 -21.71 14.48 -5.19
CA ASN A 282 -22.02 15.81 -4.70
C ASN A 282 -21.66 16.79 -5.81
N THR A 283 -22.70 17.27 -6.50
CA THR A 283 -22.63 18.35 -7.46
C THR A 283 -22.53 19.66 -6.69
N THR A 284 -21.40 20.36 -6.92
CA THR A 284 -21.13 21.80 -6.64
C THR A 284 -21.29 22.32 -5.22
#